data_AF-A0A257VEJ1-F1
#
_entry.id   AF-A0A257VEJ1-F1
#
_cell.length_a   1.000
_cell.length_b   1.000
_cell.length_c   1.000
_cell.angle_alpha   90.00
_cell.angle_beta   90.00
_cell.angle_gamma   90.00
#
_symmetry.space_group_name_H-M   'P 1'
#
loop_
_entity.id
_entity.type
_entity.pdbx_description
1 polymer ?
#
loop_
_entity_poly.entity_id
_entity_poly.type
_entity_poly.pdbx_seq_one_letter_code
_entity_poly.pdbx_strand_id
1 'polypeptide(L)'
;MNRRLFLSTLAFAPALPAAGETILIKNAKILTVTKGRIDGSLLIRDGKIAEIGASVMAPAGAVTVDAAGGFLMPGIVDCHAHVGADAINEGTISVSSMVRIEDVLA
;
A
#
# COMPACT_ATOMS: atom_id res chain seq x y z
N MET A 1 27.21 -42.17 2.23
CA MET A 1 27.67 -41.14 3.19
C MET A 1 27.14 -39.80 2.73
N ASN A 2 26.43 -39.09 3.61
CA ASN A 2 25.32 -38.20 3.30
C ASN A 2 25.77 -36.77 3.01
N ARG A 3 25.20 -36.10 2.00
CA ARG A 3 25.17 -34.63 1.92
C ARG A 3 23.75 -34.17 1.65
N ARG A 4 23.19 -33.51 2.65
CA ARG A 4 21.78 -33.14 2.80
C ARG A 4 21.42 -32.01 1.84
N LEU A 5 20.30 -32.17 1.14
CA LEU A 5 19.64 -31.17 0.30
C LEU A 5 19.09 -30.06 1.22
N PHE A 6 19.54 -28.82 1.05
CA PHE A 6 18.91 -27.66 1.70
C PHE A 6 17.84 -27.11 0.75
N LEU A 7 16.57 -27.29 1.13
CA LEU A 7 15.43 -26.69 0.45
C LEU A 7 15.35 -25.23 0.89
N SER A 8 15.79 -24.31 0.02
CA SER A 8 15.61 -22.88 0.23
C SER A 8 14.14 -22.52 0.03
N THR A 9 13.45 -22.11 1.10
CA THR A 9 12.13 -21.49 1.02
C THR A 9 12.26 -20.16 0.30
N LEU A 10 11.82 -20.12 -0.96
CA LEU A 10 11.73 -18.89 -1.74
C LEU A 10 10.63 -18.02 -1.13
N ALA A 11 11.02 -16.93 -0.47
CA ALA A 11 10.08 -15.93 0.02
C ALA A 11 9.34 -15.33 -1.18
N PHE A 12 8.00 -15.44 -1.20
CA PHE A 12 7.15 -14.77 -2.16
C PHE A 12 7.13 -13.27 -1.86
N ALA A 13 8.08 -12.53 -2.44
CA ALA A 13 8.00 -11.09 -2.50
C ALA A 13 6.95 -10.72 -3.56
N PRO A 14 5.91 -9.92 -3.24
CA PRO A 14 5.03 -9.40 -4.27
C PRO A 14 5.87 -8.47 -5.15
N ALA A 15 6.08 -8.87 -6.41
CA ALA A 15 6.70 -8.00 -7.40
C ALA A 15 5.83 -6.74 -7.50
N LEU A 16 6.42 -5.58 -7.21
CA LEU A 16 5.78 -4.31 -7.52
C LEU A 16 5.65 -4.25 -9.05
N PRO A 17 4.43 -4.15 -9.58
CA PRO A 17 4.20 -4.16 -11.01
C PRO A 17 4.97 -3.02 -11.65
N ALA A 18 5.72 -3.33 -12.70
CA ALA A 18 6.45 -2.33 -13.47
C ALA A 18 5.46 -1.31 -14.06
N ALA A 19 5.88 -0.05 -14.15
CA ALA A 19 5.06 1.01 -14.74
C ALA A 19 4.67 0.62 -16.18
N GLY A 20 3.42 0.17 -16.36
CA GLY A 20 2.88 -0.35 -17.63
C GLY A 20 2.14 -1.68 -17.51
N GLU A 21 2.19 -2.38 -16.36
CA GLU A 21 1.49 -3.65 -16.20
C GLU A 21 -0.02 -3.44 -15.99
N THR A 22 -0.81 -4.25 -16.71
CA THR A 22 -2.24 -4.36 -16.49
C THR A 22 -2.48 -5.38 -15.37
N ILE A 23 -3.22 -4.99 -14.33
CA ILE A 23 -3.47 -5.82 -13.15
C ILE A 23 -4.97 -5.96 -12.96
N LEU A 24 -5.46 -7.20 -12.83
CA LEU A 24 -6.83 -7.48 -12.43
C LEU A 24 -6.83 -8.00 -11.00
N ILE A 25 -7.55 -7.33 -10.11
CA ILE A 25 -7.86 -7.83 -8.77
C ILE A 25 -9.28 -8.39 -8.79
N LYS A 26 -9.45 -9.70 -8.54
CA LYS A 26 -10.74 -10.39 -8.59
C LYS A 26 -11.26 -10.77 -7.21
N ASN A 27 -12.58 -11.03 -7.12
CA ASN A 27 -13.27 -11.49 -5.91
C ASN A 27 -13.07 -10.58 -4.67
N ALA A 28 -13.12 -9.26 -4.85
CA ALA A 28 -12.90 -8.29 -3.80
C ALA A 28 -14.20 -7.59 -3.34
N LYS A 29 -14.26 -7.25 -2.06
CA LYS A 29 -15.20 -6.28 -1.49
C LYS A 29 -14.57 -4.89 -1.55
N ILE A 30 -14.87 -4.14 -2.60
CA ILE A 30 -14.23 -2.86 -2.94
C ILE A 30 -14.89 -1.72 -2.17
N LEU A 31 -14.12 -1.04 -1.33
CA LEU A 31 -14.54 0.12 -0.55
C LEU A 31 -14.19 1.40 -1.32
N THR A 32 -15.18 2.04 -1.95
CA THR A 32 -14.93 3.25 -2.76
C THR A 32 -14.82 4.55 -1.96
N VAL A 33 -15.08 4.49 -0.65
CA VAL A 33 -15.21 5.62 0.30
C VAL A 33 -16.42 6.51 0.02
N THR A 34 -16.66 6.89 -1.24
CA THR A 34 -17.68 7.87 -1.65
C THR A 34 -19.00 7.25 -2.12
N LYS A 35 -18.96 6.10 -2.78
CA LYS A 35 -20.13 5.46 -3.42
C LYS A 35 -20.53 4.13 -2.74
N GLY A 36 -20.05 3.92 -1.53
CA GLY A 36 -20.26 2.68 -0.78
C GLY A 36 -19.38 1.53 -1.26
N ARG A 37 -19.90 0.31 -1.13
CA ARG A 37 -19.18 -0.94 -1.36
C ARG A 37 -19.63 -1.59 -2.66
N ILE A 38 -18.67 -2.08 -3.44
CA ILE A 38 -18.91 -2.83 -4.68
C ILE A 38 -18.30 -4.22 -4.51
N ASP A 39 -19.09 -5.27 -4.74
CA ASP A 39 -18.60 -6.64 -4.83
C ASP A 39 -18.17 -6.93 -6.26
N GLY A 40 -16.93 -7.35 -6.46
CA GLY A 40 -16.47 -7.74 -7.79
C GLY A 40 -14.98 -7.64 -8.00
N SER A 41 -14.60 -7.12 -9.16
CA SER A 41 -13.23 -7.05 -9.63
C SER A 41 -12.85 -5.62 -10.02
N LEU A 42 -11.56 -5.31 -9.98
CA LEU A 42 -10.98 -4.01 -10.31
C LEU A 42 -9.82 -4.20 -11.28
N LEU A 43 -9.86 -3.49 -12.40
CA LEU A 43 -8.82 -3.50 -13.41
C LEU A 43 -7.99 -2.23 -13.32
N ILE A 44 -6.67 -2.39 -13.22
CA ILE A 44 -5.68 -1.33 -13.23
C ILE A 44 -4.92 -1.42 -14.56
N ARG A 45 -4.77 -0.29 -15.24
CA ARG A 45 -3.92 -0.13 -16.42
C ARG A 45 -3.06 1.11 -16.24
N ASP A 46 -1.76 1.00 -16.45
CA ASP A 46 -0.81 2.12 -16.38
C ASP A 46 -0.91 2.90 -15.05
N GLY A 47 -1.07 2.18 -13.95
CA GLY A 47 -1.22 2.76 -12.60
C GLY A 47 -2.55 3.47 -12.34
N LYS A 48 -3.51 3.40 -13.27
CA LYS A 48 -4.85 3.99 -13.15
C LYS A 48 -5.92 2.91 -13.09
N ILE A 49 -6.99 3.20 -12.37
CA ILE A 49 -8.18 2.34 -12.36
C ILE A 49 -8.90 2.52 -13.70
N ALA A 50 -8.96 1.44 -14.49
CA ALA A 50 -9.62 1.42 -15.79
C ALA A 50 -11.08 1.00 -15.69
N GLU A 51 -11.38 0.02 -14.83
CA GLU A 51 -12.73 -0.54 -14.72
C GLU A 51 -12.97 -1.12 -13.31
N ILE A 52 -14.22 -1.04 -12.84
CA ILE A 52 -14.69 -1.62 -11.59
C ILE A 52 -16.09 -2.21 -11.82
N GLY A 53 -16.34 -3.44 -11.38
CA GLY A 53 -17.67 -4.03 -11.46
C GLY A 53 -17.73 -5.48 -11.01
N ALA A 54 -18.94 -6.06 -10.98
CA ALA A 54 -19.16 -7.45 -10.58
C ALA A 54 -18.43 -8.45 -11.50
N SER A 55 -18.33 -8.13 -12.79
CA SER A 55 -17.64 -8.93 -13.79
C SER A 55 -16.76 -8.02 -14.63
N VAL A 56 -15.45 -8.04 -14.36
CA VAL A 56 -14.43 -7.32 -15.14
C VAL A 56 -13.54 -8.34 -15.80
N MET A 57 -13.38 -8.23 -17.13
CA MET A 57 -12.56 -9.17 -17.90
C MET A 57 -11.08 -8.80 -17.81
N ALA A 58 -10.23 -9.81 -17.61
CA ALA A 58 -8.78 -9.65 -17.68
C ALA A 58 -8.35 -9.53 -19.15
N PRO A 59 -7.66 -8.44 -19.56
CA PRO A 59 -6.98 -8.40 -20.86
C PRO A 59 -5.90 -9.48 -20.95
N ALA A 60 -5.56 -9.90 -22.17
CA ALA A 60 -4.44 -10.82 -22.38
C ALA A 60 -3.13 -10.23 -21.82
N GLY A 61 -2.42 -11.02 -21.02
CA GLY A 61 -1.17 -10.60 -20.35
C GLY A 61 -1.37 -9.82 -19.05
N ALA A 62 -2.61 -9.66 -18.56
CA ALA A 62 -2.85 -9.03 -17.26
C ALA A 62 -2.41 -9.92 -16.09
N VAL A 63 -1.69 -9.33 -15.13
CA VAL A 63 -1.40 -9.96 -13.85
C VAL A 63 -2.69 -10.07 -13.06
N THR A 64 -3.08 -11.29 -12.69
CA THR A 64 -4.32 -11.52 -11.94
C THR A 64 -4.01 -11.80 -10.47
N VAL A 65 -4.64 -11.05 -9.57
CA VAL A 65 -4.58 -11.21 -8.12
C VAL A 65 -5.96 -11.60 -7.60
N ASP A 66 -6.07 -12.71 -6.89
CA ASP A 66 -7.31 -13.13 -6.23
C ASP A 66 -7.37 -12.56 -4.82
N ALA A 67 -8.39 -11.74 -4.52
CA ALA A 67 -8.62 -11.22 -3.18
C ALA A 67 -9.33 -12.23 -2.27
N ALA A 68 -9.81 -13.38 -2.79
CA ALA A 68 -10.45 -14.45 -2.04
C ALA A 68 -11.63 -13.99 -1.15
N GLY A 69 -12.41 -13.00 -1.61
CA GLY A 69 -13.48 -12.39 -0.84
C GLY A 69 -13.01 -11.35 0.17
N GLY A 70 -11.73 -10.99 0.18
CA GLY A 70 -11.14 -9.96 1.04
C GLY A 70 -11.65 -8.55 0.72
N PHE A 71 -11.24 -7.58 1.55
CA PHE A 71 -11.57 -6.17 1.34
C PHE A 71 -10.48 -5.48 0.54
N LEU A 72 -10.89 -4.72 -0.47
CA LEU A 72 -10.02 -3.84 -1.24
C LEU A 72 -10.40 -2.40 -0.93
N MET A 73 -9.42 -1.60 -0.53
CA MET A 73 -9.61 -0.20 -0.19
C MET A 73 -8.51 0.65 -0.81
N PRO A 74 -8.73 1.97 -0.96
CA PRO A 74 -7.66 2.90 -1.28
C PRO A 74 -6.49 2.73 -0.30
N GLY A 75 -5.27 2.90 -0.81
CA GLY A 75 -4.09 2.95 0.05
C GLY A 75 -4.25 4.04 1.11
N ILE A 76 -3.77 3.75 2.32
CA ILE A 76 -3.79 4.73 3.40
C ILE A 76 -2.85 5.87 3.03
N VAL A 77 -3.32 7.11 3.22
CA VAL A 77 -2.52 8.31 3.09
C VAL A 77 -2.22 8.81 4.50
N ASP A 78 -0.94 8.81 4.86
CA ASP A 78 -0.46 9.44 6.09
C ASP A 78 -0.06 10.88 5.78
N CYS A 79 -0.81 11.84 6.33
CA CYS A 79 -0.56 13.27 6.12
C CYS A 79 0.54 13.82 7.03
N HIS A 80 1.01 13.05 8.01
CA HIS A 80 2.00 13.49 8.96
C HIS A 80 2.82 12.30 9.44
N ALA A 81 3.94 12.08 8.76
CA ALA A 81 4.86 10.99 9.06
C ALA A 81 6.27 11.51 9.30
N HIS A 82 6.95 10.92 10.28
CA HIS A 82 8.37 11.17 10.57
C HIS A 82 9.23 10.00 10.09
N VAL A 83 9.15 9.68 8.80
CA VAL A 83 9.90 8.55 8.23
C VAL A 83 11.39 8.90 8.19
N GLY A 84 12.21 8.15 8.93
CA GLY A 84 13.68 8.27 8.93
C GLY A 84 14.28 9.22 9.97
N ALA A 85 13.53 9.64 10.99
CA ALA A 85 14.04 10.48 12.07
C ALA A 85 14.34 9.66 13.34
N ASP A 86 15.60 9.63 13.79
CA ASP A 86 16.02 8.90 15.00
C ASP A 86 15.63 9.61 16.31
N ALA A 87 15.32 10.90 16.25
CA ALA A 87 14.79 11.67 17.38
C ALA A 87 13.92 12.82 16.85
N ILE A 88 12.62 12.77 17.16
CA ILE A 88 11.66 13.84 16.88
C ILE A 88 11.30 14.57 18.16
N ASN A 89 11.49 15.90 18.15
CA ASN A 89 11.07 16.82 19.20
C ASN A 89 9.52 16.84 19.34
N GLU A 90 8.79 16.49 18.28
CA GLU A 90 7.35 16.72 18.15
C GLU A 90 6.46 15.79 19.00
N GLY A 91 7.02 14.76 19.66
CA GLY A 91 6.24 13.79 20.45
C GLY A 91 6.12 14.06 21.95
N THR A 92 7.07 14.77 22.57
CA THR A 92 7.17 14.81 24.05
C THR A 92 7.54 16.16 24.66
N ILE A 93 7.89 17.19 23.88
CA ILE A 93 8.18 18.51 24.42
C ILE A 93 7.07 19.51 24.07
N SER A 94 6.36 19.96 25.11
CA SER A 94 5.24 20.90 24.99
C SER A 94 5.64 22.28 24.47
N VAL A 95 6.94 22.59 24.44
CA VAL A 95 7.52 23.84 23.93
C VAL A 95 8.75 23.51 23.08
N SER A 96 8.58 23.59 21.75
CA SER A 96 9.65 23.32 20.76
C SER A 96 10.63 24.49 20.60
N SER A 97 10.22 25.70 20.97
CA SER A 97 11.11 26.85 21.02
C SER A 97 12.03 26.69 22.22
N MET A 98 13.20 26.05 22.00
CA MET A 98 14.31 26.04 22.95
C MET A 98 14.85 27.47 23.09
N VAL A 99 14.12 28.29 23.82
CA VAL A 99 14.49 29.65 24.17
C VAL A 99 14.56 29.70 25.67
N ARG A 100 15.73 30.03 26.18
CA ARG A 100 15.95 30.26 27.60
C ARG A 100 15.63 31.72 27.90
N ILE A 101 15.33 32.03 29.16
CA ILE A 101 15.09 33.41 29.60
C ILE A 101 16.28 34.34 29.23
N GLU A 102 17.49 33.79 29.17
CA GLU A 102 18.71 34.50 28.75
C GLU A 102 18.71 34.99 27.29
N ASP A 103 17.97 34.34 26.38
CA ASP A 103 17.96 34.70 24.95
C ASP A 103 17.13 35.97 24.64
N VAL A 104 16.30 36.42 25.60
CA VAL A 104 15.44 37.63 25.48
C VAL A 104 16.12 38.87 26.10
N LEU A 105 17.23 38.70 26.83
CA LEU A 105 17.91 39.78 27.55
C LEU A 105 18.98 40.51 26.72
N ALA A 106 18.89 40.50 25.39
CA ALA A 106 19.74 41.30 24.50
C ALA A 106 19.29 42.77 24.44
#